data_AF-A0A7S0TTJ7-F1
#
_entry.id   AF-A0A7S0TTJ7-F1
#
_cell.length_a   1.000
_cell.length_b   1.000
_cell.length_c   1.000
_cell.angle_alpha   90.00
_cell.angle_beta   90.00
_cell.angle_gamma   90.00
#
_symmetry.space_group_name_H-M   'P 1'
#
loop_
_entity.id
_entity.type
_entity.pdbx_description
1 polymer ?
#
loop_
_entity_poly.entity_id
_entity_poly.type
_entity_poly.pdbx_seq_one_letter_code
_entity_poly.pdbx_strand_id
1 'polypeptide(L)'
;RWTQTASGVDALRAKVDANGFGALFEGSGATLASTFVGNYPWWATYNTLQVTVPPMDDGSLLTKLARNAAIGLAASCTSDIVSNSLRVTKTVKQTAEEKVSYRKTVTLILKEDGYSGLFGRGLKTRLITNGMQGMLFSVLWKLFDETYLKANGVK
;
A
#
# COMPACT_ATOMS: atom_id res chain seq x y z
N ARG A 1 -15.05 10.42 -20.40
CA ARG A 1 -13.58 10.61 -20.37
C ARG A 1 -12.92 9.25 -20.02
N TRP A 2 -13.10 8.22 -20.87
CA TRP A 2 -12.61 6.83 -20.66
C TRP A 2 -12.37 6.11 -22.00
N THR A 3 -11.79 6.79 -22.98
CA THR A 3 -11.49 6.21 -24.31
C THR A 3 -10.07 6.60 -24.74
N GLN A 4 -9.07 6.16 -23.98
CA GLN A 4 -7.67 6.50 -24.21
C GLN A 4 -6.78 5.25 -24.37
N THR A 5 -7.38 4.13 -24.78
CA THR A 5 -6.65 2.85 -24.96
C THR A 5 -5.98 2.75 -26.33
N ALA A 6 -6.57 3.28 -27.40
CA ALA A 6 -5.90 3.35 -28.71
C ALA A 6 -4.73 4.37 -28.71
N SER A 7 -4.85 5.47 -27.97
CA SER A 7 -3.82 6.52 -27.93
C SER A 7 -2.72 6.28 -26.89
N GLY A 8 -2.85 5.30 -26.00
CA GLY A 8 -1.90 5.07 -24.91
C GLY A 8 -0.57 4.51 -25.40
N VAL A 9 -0.62 3.57 -26.34
CA VAL A 9 0.58 2.96 -26.95
C VAL A 9 1.28 3.96 -27.88
N ASP A 10 0.51 4.72 -28.64
CA ASP A 10 1.06 5.77 -29.52
C ASP A 10 1.68 6.92 -28.72
N ALA A 11 1.05 7.32 -27.62
CA ALA A 11 1.64 8.30 -26.69
C ALA A 11 2.90 7.77 -26.01
N LEU A 12 2.96 6.47 -25.68
CA LEU A 12 4.14 5.83 -25.12
C LEU A 12 5.28 5.78 -26.15
N ARG A 13 4.99 5.39 -27.39
CA ARG A 13 5.95 5.40 -28.51
C ARG A 13 6.49 6.81 -28.74
N ALA A 14 5.63 7.80 -28.90
CA ALA A 14 6.04 9.19 -29.07
C ALA A 14 6.92 9.69 -27.91
N LYS A 15 6.64 9.25 -26.67
CA LYS A 15 7.45 9.61 -25.50
C LYS A 15 8.83 8.94 -25.51
N VAL A 16 8.90 7.66 -25.89
CA VAL A 16 10.16 6.91 -26.03
C VAL A 16 10.99 7.45 -27.19
N ASP A 17 10.36 7.80 -28.32
CA ASP A 17 11.05 8.38 -29.48
C ASP A 17 11.63 9.76 -29.13
N ALA A 18 10.91 10.57 -28.33
CA ALA A 18 11.35 11.90 -27.94
C ALA A 18 12.41 11.92 -26.81
N ASN A 19 12.39 10.96 -25.89
CA ASN A 19 13.20 11.00 -24.65
C ASN A 19 14.11 9.77 -24.48
N GLY A 20 14.09 8.82 -25.42
CA GLY A 20 14.79 7.54 -25.36
C GLY A 20 14.13 6.52 -24.43
N PHE A 21 14.70 5.31 -24.38
CA PHE A 21 14.22 4.21 -23.53
C PHE A 21 14.20 4.53 -22.02
N GLY A 22 15.04 5.48 -21.57
CA GLY A 22 15.06 5.94 -20.18
C GLY A 22 13.72 6.52 -19.70
N ALA A 23 12.90 7.02 -20.63
CA ALA A 23 11.57 7.57 -20.35
C ALA A 23 10.61 6.55 -19.70
N LEU A 24 10.84 5.25 -19.93
CA LEU A 24 10.06 4.16 -19.32
C LEU A 24 10.32 4.00 -17.82
N PHE A 25 11.47 4.51 -17.34
CA PHE A 25 11.89 4.42 -15.94
C PHE A 25 11.69 5.73 -15.17
N GLU A 26 11.09 6.75 -15.80
CA GLU A 26 10.75 7.99 -15.11
C GLU A 26 9.84 7.73 -13.91
N GLY A 27 10.31 8.14 -12.72
CA GLY A 27 9.57 7.93 -11.48
C GLY A 27 9.71 6.52 -10.89
N SER A 28 10.53 5.63 -11.47
CA SER A 28 10.85 4.30 -10.90
C SER A 28 11.38 4.40 -9.47
N GLY A 29 12.36 5.27 -9.20
CA GLY A 29 12.90 5.50 -7.85
C GLY A 29 11.85 6.00 -6.86
N ALA A 30 10.97 6.90 -7.29
CA ALA A 30 9.85 7.39 -6.46
C ALA A 30 8.82 6.28 -6.19
N THR A 31 8.59 5.41 -7.16
CA THR A 31 7.74 4.21 -7.01
C THR A 31 8.38 3.23 -6.04
N LEU A 32 9.68 2.94 -6.16
CA LEU A 32 10.42 2.08 -5.24
C LEU A 32 10.34 2.60 -3.80
N ALA A 33 10.64 3.89 -3.58
CA ALA A 33 10.55 4.51 -2.26
C ALA A 33 9.12 4.47 -1.70
N SER A 34 8.11 4.76 -2.53
CA SER A 34 6.71 4.69 -2.13
C SER A 34 6.28 3.27 -1.77
N THR A 35 6.74 2.27 -2.51
CA THR A 35 6.48 0.84 -2.25
C THR A 35 7.16 0.41 -0.96
N PHE A 36 8.40 0.85 -0.73
CA PHE A 36 9.13 0.56 0.50
C PHE A 36 8.41 1.10 1.72
N VAL A 37 8.04 2.39 1.72
CA VAL A 37 7.37 3.02 2.88
C VAL A 37 5.95 2.50 3.08
N GLY A 38 5.28 2.01 2.03
CA GLY A 38 3.97 1.37 2.16
C GLY A 38 4.05 -0.05 2.72
N ASN A 39 4.96 -0.88 2.20
CA ASN A 39 5.00 -2.31 2.53
C ASN A 39 5.81 -2.60 3.79
N TYR A 40 6.89 -1.87 4.05
CA TYR A 40 7.78 -2.17 5.16
C TYR A 40 7.07 -2.08 6.53
N PRO A 41 6.29 -1.02 6.85
CA PRO A 41 5.55 -0.97 8.11
C PRO A 41 4.52 -2.10 8.25
N TRP A 42 3.94 -2.53 7.13
CA TRP A 42 3.01 -3.67 7.13
C TRP A 42 3.73 -4.95 7.54
N TRP A 43 4.82 -5.30 6.86
CA TRP A 43 5.59 -6.52 7.14
C TRP A 43 6.21 -6.50 8.54
N ALA A 44 6.75 -5.36 8.97
CA ALA A 44 7.29 -5.21 10.32
C ALA A 44 6.22 -5.46 11.38
N THR A 45 5.03 -4.86 11.22
CA THR A 45 3.91 -5.04 12.16
C THR A 45 3.40 -6.48 12.12
N TYR A 46 3.20 -7.04 10.93
CA TYR A 46 2.72 -8.40 10.73
C TYR A 46 3.66 -9.41 11.40
N ASN A 47 4.96 -9.34 11.11
CA ASN A 47 5.95 -10.25 11.68
C ASN A 47 6.10 -10.09 13.20
N THR A 48 6.10 -8.85 13.70
CA THR A 48 6.17 -8.58 15.14
C THR A 48 4.95 -9.15 15.87
N LEU A 49 3.75 -8.97 15.33
CA LEU A 49 2.52 -9.50 15.90
C LEU A 49 2.44 -11.03 15.76
N GLN A 50 3.01 -11.61 14.71
CA GLN A 50 3.11 -13.06 14.57
C GLN A 50 3.94 -13.70 15.70
N VAL A 51 4.98 -13.01 16.17
CA VAL A 51 5.85 -13.50 17.26
C VAL A 51 5.26 -13.18 18.64
N THR A 52 4.67 -12.00 18.82
CA THR A 52 4.19 -11.55 20.14
C THR A 52 2.83 -12.13 20.52
N VAL A 53 1.94 -12.36 19.55
CA VAL A 53 0.64 -13.00 19.82
C VAL A 53 0.85 -14.51 19.93
N PRO A 54 0.47 -15.18 21.04
CA PRO A 54 0.65 -16.61 21.19
C PRO A 54 0.09 -17.40 20.00
N PRO A 55 0.83 -18.40 19.47
CA PRO A 55 0.32 -19.26 18.42
C PRO A 55 -0.84 -20.11 18.97
N MET A 56 -1.90 -20.23 18.18
CA MET A 56 -3.09 -21.01 18.53
C MET A 56 -2.93 -22.44 18.02
N ASP A 57 -1.88 -23.15 18.43
CA ASP A 57 -1.48 -24.44 17.84
C ASP A 57 -2.53 -25.54 18.09
N ASP A 58 -3.15 -25.53 19.27
CA ASP A 58 -4.25 -26.44 19.67
C ASP A 58 -5.65 -25.95 19.22
N GLY A 59 -5.72 -24.79 18.57
CA GLY A 59 -6.98 -24.20 18.11
C GLY A 59 -7.49 -24.80 16.80
N SER A 60 -8.81 -24.75 16.61
CA SER A 60 -9.45 -25.06 15.33
C SER A 60 -8.87 -24.19 14.19
N LEU A 61 -8.95 -24.67 12.94
CA LEU A 61 -8.56 -23.89 11.75
C LEU A 61 -9.17 -22.48 11.77
N LEU A 62 -10.44 -22.35 12.16
CA LEU A 62 -11.13 -21.05 12.27
C LEU A 62 -10.43 -20.10 13.25
N THR A 63 -9.95 -20.61 14.39
CA THR A 63 -9.24 -19.83 15.41
C THR A 63 -7.89 -19.34 14.89
N LYS A 64 -7.18 -20.17 14.12
CA LYS A 64 -5.91 -19.83 13.45
C LYS A 64 -6.12 -18.77 12.37
N LEU A 65 -7.21 -18.86 11.59
CA LEU A 65 -7.56 -17.87 10.58
C LEU A 65 -8.00 -16.54 11.21
N ALA A 66 -8.80 -16.57 12.27
CA ALA A 66 -9.24 -15.36 12.98
C ALA A 66 -8.06 -14.58 13.58
N ARG A 67 -7.09 -15.27 14.19
CA ARG A 67 -5.84 -14.65 14.67
C ARG A 67 -5.08 -13.97 13.53
N ASN A 68 -4.88 -14.67 12.42
CA ASN A 68 -4.15 -14.12 11.28
C ASN A 68 -4.90 -12.94 10.64
N ALA A 69 -6.23 -12.98 10.58
CA ALA A 69 -7.05 -11.86 10.10
C ALA A 69 -6.88 -10.62 11.00
N ALA A 70 -6.92 -10.79 12.32
CA ALA A 70 -6.72 -9.69 13.27
C ALA A 70 -5.32 -9.07 13.14
N ILE A 71 -4.28 -9.90 13.00
CA ILE A 71 -2.90 -9.45 12.77
C ILE A 71 -2.79 -8.70 11.44
N GLY A 72 -3.39 -9.24 10.37
CA GLY A 72 -3.43 -8.60 9.05
C GLY A 72 -4.14 -7.25 9.05
N LEU A 73 -5.22 -7.12 9.82
CA LEU A 73 -5.94 -5.87 10.02
C LEU A 73 -5.06 -4.85 10.74
N ALA A 74 -4.43 -5.24 11.84
CA ALA A 74 -3.54 -4.36 12.61
C ALA A 74 -2.35 -3.88 11.76
N ALA A 75 -1.71 -4.78 11.00
CA ALA A 75 -0.64 -4.44 10.07
C ALA A 75 -1.08 -3.44 8.99
N SER A 76 -2.30 -3.61 8.47
CA SER A 76 -2.89 -2.71 7.47
C SER A 76 -3.17 -1.32 8.04
N CYS A 77 -3.74 -1.26 9.26
CA CYS A 77 -3.98 0.01 9.95
C CYS A 77 -2.68 0.78 10.20
N THR A 78 -1.63 0.12 10.69
CA THR A 78 -0.33 0.75 10.95
C THR A 78 0.31 1.27 9.67
N SER A 79 0.30 0.47 8.60
CA SER A 79 0.81 0.90 7.29
C SER A 79 0.05 2.08 6.72
N ASP A 80 -1.28 2.10 6.84
CA ASP A 80 -2.09 3.22 6.37
C ASP A 80 -1.82 4.48 7.15
N ILE A 81 -1.71 4.43 8.48
CA ILE A 81 -1.39 5.60 9.30
C ILE A 81 -0.03 6.20 8.89
N VAL A 82 0.99 5.36 8.72
CA VAL A 82 2.34 5.79 8.37
C VAL A 82 2.41 6.32 6.93
N SER A 83 1.70 5.68 6.00
CA SER A 83 1.78 6.02 4.57
C SER A 83 0.78 7.08 4.12
N ASN A 84 -0.21 7.44 4.93
CA ASN A 84 -1.30 8.33 4.52
C ASN A 84 -0.80 9.73 4.10
N SER A 85 0.12 10.31 4.87
CA SER A 85 0.67 11.65 4.60
C SER A 85 1.43 11.73 3.26
N LEU A 86 2.21 10.69 2.95
CA LEU A 86 2.89 10.55 1.67
C LEU A 86 1.89 10.38 0.52
N ARG A 87 0.83 9.61 0.76
CA ARG A 87 -0.20 9.37 -0.25
C ARG A 87 -1.00 10.63 -0.54
N VAL A 88 -1.40 11.38 0.48
CA VAL A 88 -2.08 12.68 0.35
C VAL A 88 -1.19 13.66 -0.41
N THR A 89 0.08 13.78 0.00
CA THR A 89 1.04 14.68 -0.67
C THR A 89 1.24 14.27 -2.13
N LYS A 90 1.37 12.97 -2.42
CA LYS A 90 1.50 12.45 -3.79
C LYS A 90 0.27 12.77 -4.63
N THR A 91 -0.94 12.55 -4.12
CA THR A 91 -2.17 12.81 -4.88
C THR A 91 -2.36 14.29 -5.14
N VAL A 92 -2.13 15.17 -4.15
CA VAL A 92 -2.25 16.63 -4.35
C VAL A 92 -1.24 17.12 -5.39
N LYS A 93 -0.01 16.60 -5.35
CA LYS A 93 0.99 16.92 -6.38
C LYS A 93 0.59 16.40 -7.77
N GLN A 94 0.00 15.21 -7.86
CA GLN A 94 -0.40 14.59 -9.13
C GLN A 94 -1.64 15.26 -9.75
N THR A 95 -2.50 15.87 -8.93
CA THR A 95 -3.70 16.58 -9.40
C THR A 95 -3.50 18.09 -9.53
N ALA A 96 -2.35 18.63 -9.12
CA ALA A 96 -2.04 20.05 -9.29
C ALA A 96 -1.85 20.39 -10.78
N GLU A 97 -2.46 21.48 -11.22
CA GLU A 97 -2.34 21.96 -12.61
C GLU A 97 -0.91 22.40 -12.93
N GLU A 98 -0.22 22.99 -11.96
CA GLU A 98 1.18 23.39 -12.08
C GLU A 98 2.12 22.38 -11.40
N LYS A 99 3.33 22.24 -11.95
CA LYS A 99 4.39 21.41 -11.36
C LYS A 99 4.86 22.03 -10.03
N VAL A 100 4.29 21.56 -8.93
CA VAL A 100 4.69 21.94 -7.57
C VAL A 100 5.72 20.98 -6.98
N SER A 101 6.67 21.52 -6.21
CA SER A 101 7.64 20.73 -5.45
C SER A 101 6.97 20.09 -4.23
N TYR A 102 7.50 18.95 -3.74
CA TYR A 102 6.94 18.27 -2.56
C TYR A 102 6.83 19.18 -1.33
N ARG A 103 7.84 20.03 -1.09
CA ARG A 103 7.82 21.00 0.01
C ARG A 103 6.67 22.00 -0.14
N LYS A 104 6.49 22.54 -1.35
CA LYS A 104 5.40 23.48 -1.65
C LYS A 104 4.04 22.81 -1.54
N THR A 105 3.90 21.55 -1.95
CA THR A 105 2.69 20.74 -1.78
C THR A 105 2.33 20.57 -0.31
N VAL A 106 3.29 20.19 0.55
CA VAL A 106 3.04 20.04 1.99
C VAL A 106 2.66 21.38 2.62
N THR A 107 3.36 22.47 2.29
CA THR A 107 3.00 23.81 2.77
C THR A 107 1.59 24.21 2.34
N LEU A 108 1.19 23.90 1.10
CA LEU A 108 -0.15 24.18 0.60
C LEU A 108 -1.22 23.41 1.40
N ILE A 109 -1.02 22.10 1.58
CA ILE A 109 -1.92 21.25 2.37
C ILE A 109 -2.04 21.77 3.81
N LEU A 110 -0.92 22.13 4.44
CA LEU A 110 -0.92 22.66 5.80
C LEU A 110 -1.61 24.03 5.91
N LYS A 111 -1.56 24.85 4.86
CA LYS A 111 -2.26 26.14 4.83
C LYS A 111 -3.77 25.98 4.63
N GLU A 112 -4.19 25.05 3.78
CA GLU A 112 -5.61 24.86 3.44
C GLU A 112 -6.35 23.99 4.46
N ASP A 113 -5.76 22.85 4.84
CA ASP A 113 -6.42 21.81 5.62
C ASP A 113 -5.69 21.48 6.94
N GLY A 114 -4.55 22.12 7.19
CA GLY A 114 -3.72 21.88 8.37
C GLY A 114 -3.18 20.45 8.46
N TYR A 115 -2.78 20.07 9.68
CA TYR A 115 -2.30 18.72 9.97
C TYR A 115 -3.40 17.66 9.81
N SER A 116 -4.67 18.03 10.03
CA SER A 116 -5.82 17.14 9.81
C SER A 116 -5.94 16.73 8.34
N GLY A 117 -5.74 17.66 7.40
CA GLY A 117 -5.71 17.33 5.98
C GLY A 117 -4.51 16.49 5.58
N LEU A 118 -3.33 16.78 6.12
CA LEU A 118 -2.12 16.03 5.79
C LEU A 118 -2.20 14.57 6.26
N PHE A 119 -2.69 14.32 7.47
CA PHE A 119 -2.70 12.97 8.07
C PHE A 119 -4.04 12.27 8.03
N GLY A 120 -5.16 12.99 7.94
CA GLY A 120 -6.51 12.43 8.02
C GLY A 120 -7.25 12.31 6.68
N ARG A 121 -6.85 13.06 5.65
CA ARG A 121 -7.57 13.08 4.36
C ARG A 121 -7.62 11.70 3.72
N GLY A 122 -8.83 11.14 3.61
CA GLY A 122 -9.08 9.81 3.04
C GLY A 122 -8.62 8.63 3.88
N LEU A 123 -8.15 8.85 5.12
CA LEU A 123 -7.63 7.80 5.99
C LEU A 123 -8.71 6.78 6.36
N LYS A 124 -9.91 7.23 6.74
CA LYS A 124 -11.03 6.35 7.13
C LYS A 124 -11.38 5.32 6.05
N THR A 125 -11.53 5.78 4.81
CA THR A 125 -11.86 4.89 3.68
C THR A 125 -10.73 3.89 3.43
N ARG A 126 -9.48 4.33 3.52
CA ARG A 126 -8.30 3.47 3.32
C ARG A 126 -8.18 2.40 4.39
N LEU A 127 -8.35 2.77 5.66
CA LEU A 127 -8.35 1.83 6.77
C LEU A 127 -9.37 0.71 6.56
N ILE A 128 -10.57 1.04 6.07
CA ILE A 128 -11.60 0.04 5.79
C ILE A 128 -11.21 -0.83 4.59
N THR A 129 -10.86 -0.23 3.44
CA THR A 129 -10.58 -1.00 2.22
C THR A 129 -9.33 -1.86 2.34
N ASN A 130 -8.25 -1.29 2.86
CA ASN A 130 -6.97 -1.97 3.01
C ASN A 130 -6.98 -2.90 4.21
N GLY A 131 -7.70 -2.57 5.29
CA GLY A 131 -7.95 -3.50 6.40
C GLY A 131 -8.66 -4.77 5.93
N MET A 132 -9.71 -4.64 5.11
CA MET A 132 -10.39 -5.78 4.49
C MET A 132 -9.45 -6.57 3.56
N GLN A 133 -8.68 -5.89 2.72
CA GLN A 133 -7.69 -6.52 1.85
C GLN A 133 -6.64 -7.30 2.67
N GLY A 134 -6.14 -6.72 3.76
CA GLY A 134 -5.14 -7.33 4.64
C GLY A 134 -5.68 -8.54 5.41
N MET A 135 -6.93 -8.50 5.85
CA MET A 135 -7.62 -9.67 6.42
C MET A 135 -7.69 -10.81 5.41
N LEU A 136 -8.18 -10.54 4.20
CA LEU A 136 -8.29 -11.54 3.14
C LEU A 136 -6.93 -12.14 2.78
N PHE A 137 -5.91 -11.29 2.59
CA PHE A 137 -4.55 -11.73 2.30
C PHE A 137 -4.03 -12.67 3.39
N SER A 138 -4.20 -12.30 4.67
CA SER A 138 -3.66 -13.08 5.80
C SER A 138 -4.36 -14.42 5.96
N VAL A 139 -5.68 -14.48 5.71
CA VAL A 139 -6.47 -15.72 5.72
C VAL A 139 -6.05 -16.63 4.56
N LEU A 140 -5.97 -16.10 3.34
CA LEU A 140 -5.56 -16.87 2.16
C LEU A 140 -4.13 -17.38 2.29
N TRP A 141 -3.21 -16.55 2.80
CA TRP A 141 -1.84 -16.95 3.07
C TRP A 141 -1.79 -18.11 4.08
N LYS A 142 -2.58 -18.02 5.16
CA LYS A 142 -2.60 -19.08 6.17
C LYS A 142 -3.22 -20.38 5.64
N LEU A 143 -4.28 -20.28 4.83
CA LEU A 143 -4.87 -21.44 4.17
C LEU A 143 -3.85 -22.11 3.24
N PHE A 144 -3.11 -21.33 2.45
CA PHE A 144 -2.05 -21.86 1.58
C PHE A 144 -0.92 -22.53 2.38
N ASP A 145 -0.47 -21.91 3.47
CA ASP A 145 0.53 -22.48 4.40
C ASP A 145 0.08 -23.85 4.94
N GLU A 146 -1.16 -23.95 5.43
CA GLU A 146 -1.67 -25.20 6.02
C GLU A 146 -2.00 -26.29 5.00
N THR A 147 -2.57 -25.93 3.85
CA THR A 147 -3.00 -26.92 2.84
C THR A 147 -1.91 -27.33 1.88
N TYR A 148 -0.95 -26.45 1.56
CA TYR A 148 0.03 -26.71 0.50
C TYR A 148 1.45 -26.90 1.04
N LEU A 149 1.95 -26.01 1.91
CA LEU A 149 3.33 -26.11 2.40
C LEU A 149 3.47 -27.26 3.41
N LYS A 150 2.58 -27.30 4.41
CA LYS A 150 2.60 -28.33 5.45
C LYS A 150 2.18 -29.71 4.94
N ALA A 151 1.23 -29.79 4.01
CA ALA A 151 0.81 -31.06 3.42
C ALA A 151 1.90 -31.69 2.53
N ASN A 152 2.77 -30.88 1.91
CA ASN A 152 3.89 -31.35 1.08
C ASN A 152 5.22 -31.43 1.83
N GLY A 153 5.23 -31.27 3.16
CA GLY A 153 6.43 -31.40 3.99
C GLY A 153 7.49 -30.30 3.76
N VAL A 154 7.13 -29.19 3.11
CA VAL A 154 8.01 -28.03 2.93
C VAL A 154 7.94 -27.20 4.22
N LYS A 155 9.01 -27.25 5.02
CA LYS A 155 9.16 -26.48 6.26
C LYS A 155 9.49 -25.01 6.00
#